data_AF-A0A9X8UP60-F1
#
_entry.id   AF-A0A9X8UP60-F1
#
_cell.length_a   1.000
_cell.length_b   1.000
_cell.length_c   1.000
_cell.angle_alpha   90.00
_cell.angle_beta   90.00
_cell.angle_gamma   90.00
#
_symmetry.space_group_name_H-M   'P 1'
#
loop_
_entity.id
_entity.type
_entity.pdbx_description
1 polymer ?
#
loop_
_entity_poly.entity_id
_entity_poly.type
_entity_poly.pdbx_seq_one_letter_code
_entity_poly.pdbx_strand_id
1 'polypeptide(L)'
;MDNVEQSLSRIRAAIEKLHLAAAQDHDAQRAHAARWLEGLFENIESREQLREAARKALELYRGGMGSFQDVGTAVMDDAVSGLRRALGSARSWLLRS
;
A
#
# COMPACT_ATOMS: atom_id res chain seq x y z
N MET A 1 13.18 14.19 -8.95
CA MET A 1 12.64 13.02 -9.68
C MET A 1 12.74 11.83 -8.75
N ASP A 2 11.62 11.25 -8.34
CA ASP A 2 11.67 10.02 -7.54
C ASP A 2 11.93 8.84 -8.48
N ASN A 3 12.99 8.08 -8.21
CA ASN A 3 13.26 6.84 -8.92
C ASN A 3 12.40 5.69 -8.34
N VAL A 4 12.47 4.51 -8.97
CA VAL A 4 11.74 3.30 -8.53
C VAL A 4 12.03 3.01 -7.06
N GLU A 5 13.30 3.09 -6.66
CA GLU A 5 13.76 2.86 -5.28
C GLU A 5 13.10 3.80 -4.26
N GLN A 6 13.05 5.11 -4.54
CA GLN A 6 12.40 6.08 -3.65
C GLN A 6 10.90 5.83 -3.52
N SER A 7 10.25 5.39 -4.59
CA SER A 7 8.83 5.03 -4.55
C SER A 7 8.59 3.74 -3.75
N LEU A 8 9.44 2.73 -3.94
CA LEU A 8 9.40 1.47 -3.19
C LEU A 8 9.64 1.70 -1.70
N SER A 9 10.64 2.52 -1.34
CA SER A 9 10.92 2.87 0.06
C SER A 9 9.70 3.48 0.76
N ARG A 10 9.00 4.42 0.11
CA ARG A 10 7.78 5.03 0.68
C ARG A 10 6.62 4.05 0.79
N ILE A 11 6.46 3.16 -0.19
CA ILE A 11 5.42 2.13 -0.15
C ILE A 11 5.72 1.13 0.98
N ARG A 12 6.96 0.64 1.09
CA ARG A 12 7.40 -0.27 2.16
C ARG A 12 7.18 0.34 3.55
N ALA A 13 7.55 1.60 3.74
CA ALA A 13 7.29 2.32 4.99
C ALA A 13 5.79 2.46 5.29
N ALA A 14 4.94 2.64 4.27
CA ALA A 14 3.50 2.68 4.47
C ALA A 14 2.89 1.30 4.78
N ILE A 15 3.44 0.22 4.20
CA ILE A 15 3.05 -1.16 4.52
C ILE A 15 3.44 -1.52 5.94
N GLU A 16 4.64 -1.12 6.40
CA GLU A 16 5.07 -1.32 7.78
C GLU A 16 4.14 -0.61 8.78
N LYS A 17 3.74 0.62 8.48
CA LYS A 17 2.73 1.35 9.29
C LYS A 17 1.39 0.62 9.34
N LEU A 18 0.94 0.07 8.22
CA LEU A 18 -0.28 -0.75 8.17
C LEU A 18 -0.13 -2.01 9.03
N HIS A 19 1.03 -2.65 8.99
CA HIS A 19 1.35 -3.81 9.82
C HIS A 19 1.23 -3.50 11.32
N LEU A 20 1.81 -2.38 11.76
CA LEU A 20 1.75 -1.91 13.14
C LEU A 20 0.32 -1.58 13.56
N ALA A 21 -0.43 -0.87 12.72
CA ALA A 21 -1.83 -0.53 13.00
C ALA A 21 -2.70 -1.80 13.12
N ALA A 22 -2.52 -2.78 12.22
CA ALA A 22 -3.27 -4.03 12.26
C ALA A 22 -2.93 -4.88 13.49
N ALA A 23 -1.66 -4.88 13.92
CA ALA A 23 -1.25 -5.56 15.14
C ALA A 23 -1.87 -4.92 16.39
N GLN A 24 -1.88 -3.58 16.46
CA GLN A 24 -2.48 -2.82 17.56
C GLN A 24 -3.99 -3.06 17.66
N ASP A 25 -4.70 -3.11 16.54
CA ASP A 25 -6.14 -3.28 16.50
C ASP A 25 -6.58 -4.76 16.56
N HIS A 26 -5.63 -5.70 16.67
CA HIS A 26 -5.87 -7.14 16.54
C HIS A 26 -6.63 -7.53 15.25
N ASP A 27 -6.40 -6.77 14.17
CA ASP A 27 -7.07 -6.96 12.88
C ASP A 27 -6.28 -7.94 12.00
N ALA A 28 -6.61 -9.23 12.16
CA ALA A 28 -5.97 -10.31 11.41
C ALA A 28 -6.17 -10.17 9.89
N GLN A 29 -7.26 -9.55 9.46
CA GLN A 29 -7.61 -9.40 8.06
C GLN A 29 -6.72 -8.37 7.38
N ARG A 30 -6.54 -7.21 8.01
CA ARG A 30 -5.63 -6.15 7.53
C ARG A 30 -4.17 -6.51 7.72
N ALA A 31 -3.84 -7.32 8.71
CA ALA A 31 -2.52 -7.93 8.84
C ALA A 31 -2.20 -8.93 7.70
N HIS A 32 -3.21 -9.64 7.18
CA HIS A 32 -3.02 -10.49 6.00
C HIS A 32 -2.84 -9.64 4.73
N ALA A 33 -3.62 -8.58 4.57
CA ALA A 33 -3.46 -7.64 3.45
C ALA A 33 -2.06 -7.00 3.44
N ALA A 34 -1.54 -6.59 4.59
CA ALA A 34 -0.20 -6.04 4.71
C ALA A 34 0.90 -7.02 4.24
N ARG A 35 0.83 -8.30 4.65
CA ARG A 35 1.76 -9.34 4.18
C ARG A 35 1.69 -9.58 2.67
N TRP A 36 0.47 -9.60 2.14
CA TRP A 36 0.28 -9.72 0.69
C TRP A 36 0.89 -8.53 -0.06
N LEU A 37 0.78 -7.31 0.49
CA LEU A 37 1.42 -6.12 -0.06
C LEU A 37 2.96 -6.22 0.01
N GLU A 38 3.55 -6.70 1.10
CA GLU A 38 5.01 -6.91 1.17
C GLU A 38 5.51 -7.78 0.01
N GLY A 39 4.88 -8.95 -0.18
CA GLY A 39 5.25 -9.85 -1.29
C GLY A 39 5.00 -9.23 -2.67
N LEU A 40 3.98 -8.38 -2.82
CA LEU A 40 3.70 -7.69 -4.08
C LEU A 40 4.81 -6.67 -4.46
N PHE A 41 5.52 -6.10 -3.48
CA PHE A 41 6.54 -5.07 -3.68
C PHE A 41 7.98 -5.54 -3.39
N GLU A 42 8.19 -6.83 -3.16
CA GLU A 42 9.51 -7.40 -2.79
C GLU A 42 10.52 -7.28 -3.95
N ASN A 43 10.15 -7.70 -5.16
CA ASN A 43 11.05 -7.87 -6.31
C ASN A 43 10.70 -6.94 -7.49
N ILE A 44 10.41 -5.67 -7.21
CA ILE A 44 10.14 -4.68 -8.25
C ILE A 44 11.44 -4.03 -8.70
N GLU A 45 11.77 -4.18 -9.99
CA GLU A 45 12.98 -3.66 -10.62
C GLU A 45 12.68 -2.59 -11.67
N SER A 46 11.45 -2.54 -12.19
CA SER A 46 11.05 -1.61 -13.23
C SER A 46 9.91 -0.69 -12.82
N ARG A 47 9.78 0.42 -13.56
CA ARG A 47 8.67 1.37 -13.39
C ARG A 47 7.34 0.73 -13.75
N GLU A 48 7.29 -0.09 -14.79
CA GLU A 48 6.08 -0.79 -15.25
C GLU A 48 5.59 -1.77 -14.18
N GLN A 49 6.50 -2.55 -13.59
CA GLN A 49 6.21 -3.45 -12.47
C GLN A 49 5.66 -2.67 -11.27
N LEU A 50 6.29 -1.55 -10.92
CA LEU A 50 5.82 -0.67 -9.84
C LEU A 50 4.40 -0.16 -10.10
N ARG A 51 4.08 0.22 -11.34
CA ARG A 51 2.74 0.68 -11.73
C ARG A 51 1.70 -0.39 -11.53
N GLU A 52 2.00 -1.60 -12.00
CA GLU A 52 1.07 -2.70 -12.03
C GLU A 52 0.79 -3.21 -10.61
N ALA A 53 1.85 -3.32 -9.80
CA ALA A 53 1.73 -3.59 -8.37
C ALA A 53 0.88 -2.51 -7.67
N ALA A 54 1.15 -1.22 -7.93
CA ALA A 54 0.35 -0.15 -7.36
C ALA A 54 -1.12 -0.18 -7.80
N ARG A 55 -1.39 -0.54 -9.06
CA ARG A 55 -2.75 -0.72 -9.58
C ARG A 55 -3.48 -1.83 -8.84
N LYS A 56 -2.84 -2.99 -8.68
CA LYS A 56 -3.40 -4.16 -7.98
C LYS A 56 -3.63 -3.86 -6.49
N ALA A 57 -2.67 -3.22 -5.83
CA ALA A 57 -2.81 -2.82 -4.43
C ALA A 57 -3.99 -1.84 -4.21
N LEU A 58 -4.26 -0.95 -5.17
CA LEU A 58 -5.37 -0.01 -5.08
C LEU A 58 -6.76 -0.68 -5.16
N GLU A 59 -6.85 -1.95 -5.53
CA GLU A 59 -8.11 -2.70 -5.51
C GLU A 59 -8.63 -2.93 -4.08
N LEU A 60 -7.74 -2.96 -3.08
CA LEU A 60 -8.11 -3.07 -1.66
C LEU A 60 -9.01 -1.91 -1.17
N TYR A 61 -9.02 -0.78 -1.88
CA TYR A 61 -9.86 0.38 -1.58
C TYR A 61 -11.23 0.32 -2.25
N ARG A 62 -11.46 -0.64 -3.16
CA ARG A 62 -12.72 -0.78 -3.91
C ARG A 62 -13.76 -1.65 -3.20
N GLY A 63 -13.39 -2.28 -2.08
CA GLY A 63 -14.28 -3.12 -1.26
C GLY A 63 -13.89 -4.60 -1.28
N GLY A 64 -14.51 -5.39 -0.41
CA GLY A 64 -14.23 -6.81 -0.22
C GLY A 64 -13.70 -7.18 1.18
N MET A 65 -13.43 -8.46 1.39
CA MET A 65 -12.87 -8.98 2.64
C MET A 65 -11.41 -8.50 2.77
N GLY A 66 -11.09 -7.74 3.84
CA GLY A 66 -9.78 -7.10 4.02
C GLY A 66 -9.68 -5.72 3.39
N SER A 67 -10.81 -5.14 2.99
CA SER A 67 -10.84 -3.83 2.38
C SER A 67 -10.53 -2.70 3.36
N PHE A 68 -10.09 -1.61 2.76
CA PHE A 68 -9.72 -0.37 3.43
C PHE A 68 -10.86 0.64 3.55
N GLN A 69 -12.12 0.22 3.34
CA GLN A 69 -13.28 1.12 3.37
C GLN A 69 -13.84 1.36 4.78
N ASP A 70 -13.77 0.38 5.66
CA ASP A 70 -14.35 0.44 7.01
C ASP A 70 -13.27 0.27 8.07
N VAL A 71 -12.45 1.31 8.25
CA VAL A 71 -11.36 1.34 9.22
C VAL A 71 -11.90 1.82 10.57
N GLY A 72 -11.86 0.93 11.56
CA GLY A 72 -12.50 1.16 12.86
C GLY A 72 -11.76 2.10 13.80
N THR A 73 -10.52 2.50 13.48
CA THR A 73 -9.67 3.35 14.32
C THR A 73 -8.98 4.44 13.51
N ALA A 74 -8.65 5.54 14.17
CA ALA A 74 -7.90 6.64 13.56
C ALA A 74 -6.47 6.23 13.15
N VAL A 75 -5.86 5.29 13.88
CA VAL A 75 -4.53 4.76 13.57
C VAL A 75 -4.58 3.96 12.28
N MET A 76 -5.58 3.10 12.11
CA MET A 76 -5.80 2.35 10.89
C MET A 76 -6.12 3.27 9.71
N ASP A 77 -6.96 4.30 9.92
CA ASP A 77 -7.28 5.28 8.88
C ASP A 77 -6.05 6.05 8.37
N ASP A 78 -5.18 6.51 9.27
CA ASP A 78 -3.93 7.18 8.87
C ASP A 78 -3.01 6.25 8.08
N ALA A 79 -2.83 5.00 8.56
CA ALA A 79 -2.02 4.01 7.87
C ALA A 79 -2.53 3.71 6.45
N VAL A 80 -3.84 3.46 6.33
CA VAL A 80 -4.52 3.18 5.07
C VAL A 80 -4.48 4.38 4.12
N SER A 81 -4.69 5.58 4.63
CA SER A 81 -4.63 6.83 3.85
C SER A 81 -3.20 7.16 3.41
N GLY A 82 -2.21 6.91 4.26
CA GLY A 82 -0.79 7.01 3.93
C GLY A 82 -0.39 6.07 2.79
N LEU A 83 -0.78 4.80 2.89
CA LEU A 83 -0.57 3.82 1.83
C LEU A 83 -1.24 4.23 0.51
N ARG A 84 -2.48 4.72 0.56
CA ARG A 84 -3.22 5.16 -0.65
C ARG A 84 -2.47 6.25 -1.38
N ARG A 85 -1.92 7.22 -0.64
CA ARG A 85 -1.12 8.32 -1.19
C ARG A 85 0.18 7.84 -1.82
N ALA A 86 0.89 6.91 -1.17
CA ALA A 86 2.11 6.32 -1.72
C ALA A 86 1.86 5.57 -3.03
N LEU A 87 0.84 4.69 -3.05
CA LEU A 87 0.41 3.94 -4.23
C LEU A 87 -0.08 4.86 -5.35
N GLY A 88 -0.90 5.86 -5.00
CA GLY A 88 -1.41 6.86 -5.93
C GLY A 88 -0.29 7.64 -6.62
N SER A 89 0.72 8.04 -5.85
CA SER A 89 1.92 8.69 -6.38
C SER A 89 2.64 7.77 -7.36
N ALA A 90 3.02 6.56 -6.94
CA ALA A 90 3.72 5.59 -7.78
C ALA A 90 2.98 5.31 -9.12
N ARG A 91 1.64 5.24 -9.09
CA ARG A 91 0.82 5.07 -10.30
C ARG A 91 0.78 6.31 -11.19
N SER A 92 0.68 7.51 -10.60
CA SER A 92 0.45 8.77 -11.32
C SER A 92 1.72 9.33 -11.97
N TRP A 93 2.89 9.08 -11.37
CA TRP A 93 4.18 9.45 -11.94
C TRP A 93 4.45 8.81 -13.30
N LEU A 94 3.79 7.69 -13.61
CA LEU A 94 3.87 7.01 -14.91
C LEU A 94 2.88 7.53 -15.96
N LEU A 95 2.13 8.58 -15.65
CA LEU A 95 1.29 9.30 -16.63
C LEU A 95 1.93 10.62 -17.09
N ARG A 96 3.11 10.96 -16.55
CA ARG A 96 3.83 12.22 -16.85
C ARG A 96 5.13 12.02 -17.67
N SER A 97 5.33 10.85 -18.29
CA SER A 97 6.41 10.63 -19.27
C SER A 97 5.91 10.87 -20.69
#